data_AF-A0A6H0CFX0-F1
#
_entry.id   AF-A0A6H0CFX0-F1
#
_cell.length_a   1.000
_cell.length_b   1.000
_cell.length_c   1.000
_cell.angle_alpha   90.00
_cell.angle_beta   90.00
_cell.angle_gamma   90.00
#
_symmetry.space_group_name_H-M   'P 1'
#
loop_
_entity.id
_entity.type
_entity.pdbx_description
1 polymer ?
#
loop_
_entity_poly.entity_id
_entity_poly.type
_entity_poly.pdbx_seq_one_letter_code
_entity_poly.pdbx_strand_id
1 'polypeptide(L)'
;MTLALVKEPYEQLAAVTTLRAGDLHLTEELVGGLNSYLADRDGAALQTVLDRVPKAVRMAAQRYLEERCAPELGAFTGYGPVDIVREAVYFQRLDGELQEFLDGAYMIGLGIRMWNERRRDGGVGWVVQLRSDEVSVPASAEPRTWALPAGTRLLNTWTSQEPLGDLGPVRAALVVAEAASGEGRRVRVHTLLHSDRDTDFEGNGTSEFVVDVFDAPIPAEDLGE
;
A
#
# COMPACT_ATOMS: atom_id res chain seq x y z
N MET A 1 18.99 8.05 20.92
CA MET A 1 19.44 6.99 19.99
C MET A 1 20.51 7.59 19.09
N THR A 2 21.56 6.83 18.77
CA THR A 2 22.65 7.24 17.89
C THR A 2 22.33 6.77 16.48
N LEU A 3 22.10 7.70 15.54
CA LEU A 3 21.96 7.36 14.12
C LEU A 3 23.33 7.42 13.47
N ALA A 4 23.75 6.32 12.85
CA ALA A 4 24.95 6.22 12.05
C ALA A 4 24.54 5.99 10.60
N LEU A 5 24.89 6.93 9.72
CA LEU A 5 24.78 6.74 8.29
C LEU A 5 26.05 6.03 7.82
N VAL A 6 25.92 4.75 7.49
CA VAL A 6 27.02 3.90 7.02
C VAL A 6 26.92 3.77 5.51
N LYS A 7 28.02 4.10 4.82
CA LYS A 7 28.07 4.13 3.34
C LYS A 7 28.17 2.72 2.73
N GLU A 8 28.90 1.81 3.37
CA GLU A 8 29.06 0.39 3.02
C GLU A 8 29.46 -0.42 4.28
N PRO A 9 29.18 -1.73 4.37
CA PRO A 9 29.71 -2.54 5.46
C PRO A 9 31.25 -2.50 5.35
N TYR A 10 31.92 -2.14 6.43
CA TYR A 10 33.40 -2.05 6.57
C TYR A 10 34.11 -0.73 6.25
N GLU A 11 33.42 0.38 5.90
CA GLU A 11 34.03 1.73 5.88
C GLU A 11 33.89 2.48 7.23
N GLN A 12 34.77 3.46 7.48
CA GLN A 12 34.75 4.31 8.67
C GLN A 12 33.50 5.19 8.72
N LEU A 13 32.94 5.33 9.93
CA LEU A 13 31.73 6.09 10.26
C LEU A 13 31.78 7.54 9.71
N ALA A 14 30.84 7.88 8.82
CA ALA A 14 30.86 9.18 8.12
C ALA A 14 30.09 10.30 8.86
N ALA A 15 29.02 9.97 9.58
CA ALA A 15 28.31 10.94 10.42
C ALA A 15 27.57 10.25 11.56
N VAL A 16 27.73 10.80 12.77
CA VAL A 16 26.95 10.45 13.96
C VAL A 16 26.17 11.67 14.38
N THR A 17 24.85 11.55 14.44
CA THR A 17 24.04 12.53 15.17
C THR A 17 23.21 11.81 16.22
N THR A 18 23.13 12.42 17.41
CA THR A 18 22.45 11.83 18.56
C THR A 18 21.17 12.62 18.79
N LEU A 19 20.03 11.98 18.51
CA LEU A 19 18.74 12.48 19.01
C LEU A 19 18.69 12.21 20.52
N ARG A 20 18.40 13.26 21.29
CA ARG A 20 18.20 13.14 22.74
C ARG A 20 16.91 12.35 22.98
N ALA A 21 16.77 11.78 24.18
CA ALA A 21 15.62 10.93 24.51
C ALA A 21 14.25 11.61 24.28
N GLY A 22 14.17 12.94 24.38
CA GLY A 22 12.94 13.70 24.11
C GLY A 22 12.56 13.80 22.64
N ASP A 23 13.51 13.59 21.71
CA ASP A 23 13.31 13.82 20.27
C ASP A 23 13.19 12.50 19.48
N LEU A 24 13.14 11.35 20.18
CA LEU A 24 13.05 10.02 19.57
C LEU A 24 11.79 9.86 18.71
N HIS A 25 10.69 10.51 19.09
CA HIS A 25 9.43 10.49 18.36
C HIS A 25 9.55 11.10 16.95
N LEU A 26 10.54 11.97 16.71
CA LEU A 26 10.79 12.58 15.41
C LEU A 26 11.61 11.68 14.46
N THR A 27 12.05 10.50 14.91
CA THR A 27 12.89 9.61 14.11
C THR A 27 12.12 9.07 12.91
N GLU A 28 10.90 8.57 13.14
CA GLU A 28 10.05 8.03 12.09
C GLU A 28 9.62 9.13 11.12
N GLU A 29 9.28 10.31 11.64
CA GLU A 29 8.96 11.48 10.82
C GLU A 29 10.15 11.91 9.96
N LEU A 30 11.38 11.93 10.49
CA LEU A 30 12.57 12.33 9.75
C LEU A 30 12.90 11.33 8.65
N VAL A 31 12.78 10.04 8.93
CA VAL A 31 12.92 8.98 7.92
C VAL A 31 11.84 9.14 6.85
N GLY A 32 10.59 9.36 7.24
CA GLY A 32 9.47 9.60 6.33
C GLY A 32 9.72 10.81 5.42
N GLY A 33 10.07 11.96 5.98
CA GLY A 33 10.36 13.18 5.21
C GLY A 33 11.56 13.04 4.26
N LEU A 34 12.63 12.36 4.69
CA LEU A 34 13.78 12.07 3.82
C LEU A 34 13.37 11.15 2.67
N ASN A 35 12.56 10.13 2.93
CA ASN A 35 12.06 9.23 1.91
C ASN A 35 11.13 9.96 0.91
N SER A 36 10.22 10.81 1.38
CA SER A 36 9.35 11.63 0.51
C SER A 36 10.16 12.57 -0.40
N TYR A 37 11.23 13.19 0.12
CA TYR A 37 12.10 14.04 -0.69
C TYR A 37 12.88 13.24 -1.75
N LEU A 38 13.33 12.04 -1.40
CA LEU A 38 14.01 11.15 -2.34
C LEU A 38 13.05 10.62 -3.42
N ALA A 39 11.79 10.34 -3.06
CA ALA A 39 10.76 9.79 -3.95
C ALA A 39 10.16 10.85 -4.90
N ASP A 40 9.56 11.91 -4.34
CA ASP A 40 8.69 12.85 -5.08
C ASP A 40 9.28 14.25 -5.18
N ARG A 41 10.51 14.45 -4.68
CA ARG A 41 11.12 15.79 -4.53
C ARG A 41 10.25 16.72 -3.69
N ASP A 42 9.46 16.17 -2.78
CA ASP A 42 8.66 16.94 -1.85
C ASP A 42 9.55 17.59 -0.78
N GLY A 43 10.14 18.72 -1.17
CA GLY A 43 10.94 19.55 -0.29
C GLY A 43 10.13 20.15 0.86
N ALA A 44 8.80 20.27 0.72
CA ALA A 44 7.95 20.85 1.76
C ALA A 44 7.73 19.86 2.91
N ALA A 45 7.45 18.59 2.61
CA ALA A 45 7.34 17.53 3.61
C ALA A 45 8.66 17.35 4.38
N LEU A 46 9.79 17.29 3.67
CA LEU A 46 11.10 17.21 4.32
C LEU A 46 11.40 18.46 5.15
N GLN A 47 11.15 19.66 4.63
CA GLN A 47 11.44 20.91 5.33
C GLN A 47 10.63 21.02 6.63
N THR A 48 9.36 20.59 6.61
CA THR A 48 8.48 20.55 7.78
C THR A 48 9.08 19.74 8.93
N VAL A 49 9.68 18.59 8.62
CA VAL A 49 10.35 17.75 9.62
C VAL A 49 11.71 18.33 10.01
N LEU A 50 12.48 18.83 9.05
CA LEU A 50 13.79 19.45 9.29
C LEU A 50 13.72 20.66 10.24
N ASP A 51 12.61 21.40 10.24
CA ASP A 51 12.40 22.54 11.14
C ASP A 51 12.09 22.14 12.59
N ARG A 52 11.66 20.89 12.81
CA ARG A 52 11.33 20.33 14.12
C ARG A 52 12.50 19.57 14.76
N VAL A 53 13.40 19.00 13.95
CA VAL A 53 14.56 18.27 14.46
C VAL A 53 15.66 19.21 14.97
N PRO A 54 16.54 18.76 15.89
CA PRO A 54 17.66 19.56 16.35
C PRO A 54 18.55 20.06 15.20
N LYS A 55 19.04 21.31 15.32
CA LYS A 55 19.86 21.99 14.28
C LYS A 55 20.99 21.12 13.72
N ALA A 56 21.67 20.34 14.56
CA ALA A 56 22.76 19.45 14.14
C ALA A 56 22.28 18.32 13.19
N VAL A 57 21.09 17.77 13.46
CA VAL A 57 20.45 16.74 12.61
C VAL A 57 20.03 17.35 11.28
N ARG A 58 19.42 18.54 11.31
CA ARG A 58 19.06 19.27 10.08
C ARG A 58 20.28 19.54 9.20
N MET A 59 21.36 20.07 9.77
CA MET A 59 22.58 20.37 9.02
C MET A 59 23.23 19.12 8.44
N ALA A 60 23.22 18.00 9.17
CA ALA A 60 23.74 16.73 8.67
C ALA A 60 22.91 16.18 7.51
N ALA A 61 21.58 16.24 7.62
CA ALA A 61 20.67 15.80 6.56
C ALA A 61 20.81 16.65 5.28
N GLN A 62 20.83 17.98 5.42
CA GLN A 62 21.00 18.90 4.28
C GLN A 62 22.35 18.67 3.57
N ARG A 63 23.43 18.57 4.34
CA ARG A 63 24.77 18.32 3.79
C ARG A 63 24.87 16.96 3.09
N TYR A 64 24.23 15.92 3.64
CA TYR A 64 24.18 14.60 2.99
C TYR A 64 23.46 14.67 1.64
N LEU A 65 22.31 15.35 1.57
CA LEU A 65 21.56 15.50 0.33
C LEU A 65 22.36 16.30 -0.73
N GLU A 66 23.06 17.36 -0.32
CA GLU A 66 23.94 18.15 -1.20
C GLU A 66 25.13 17.34 -1.75
N GLU A 67 25.77 16.53 -0.90
CA GLU A 67 27.00 15.81 -1.25
C GLU A 67 26.76 14.46 -1.95
N ARG A 68 25.60 13.83 -1.74
CA ARG A 68 25.34 12.43 -2.16
C ARG A 68 24.12 12.24 -3.04
N CYS A 69 23.21 13.20 -3.11
CA CYS A 69 21.97 13.10 -3.88
C CYS A 69 21.94 14.09 -5.06
N ALA A 70 23.00 14.13 -5.88
CA ALA A 70 22.84 14.66 -7.24
C ALA A 70 21.85 13.73 -7.99
N PRO A 71 20.65 14.20 -8.36
CA PRO A 71 19.54 13.32 -8.68
C PRO A 71 19.59 12.80 -10.14
N GLU A 72 19.52 11.47 -10.32
CA GLU A 72 19.09 10.84 -11.59
C GLU A 72 17.83 10.00 -11.34
N LEU A 73 16.74 10.34 -12.02
CA LEU A 73 15.46 9.63 -11.98
C LEU A 73 15.61 8.24 -12.64
N GLY A 74 15.15 7.18 -11.97
CA GLY A 74 15.11 5.82 -12.52
C GLY A 74 16.37 4.98 -12.35
N ALA A 75 17.36 5.42 -11.55
CA ALA A 75 18.57 4.66 -11.32
C ALA A 75 18.34 3.44 -10.40
N PHE A 76 18.65 2.25 -10.90
CA PHE A 76 18.86 1.05 -10.10
C PHE A 76 20.24 1.14 -9.43
N THR A 77 20.30 0.95 -8.11
CA THR A 77 21.58 0.89 -7.41
C THR A 77 22.06 -0.56 -7.32
N GLY A 78 23.35 -0.75 -7.00
CA GLY A 78 23.91 -2.08 -6.70
C GLY A 78 23.29 -2.79 -5.49
N TYR A 79 22.35 -2.12 -4.79
CA TYR A 79 21.62 -2.63 -3.63
C TYR A 79 20.13 -2.88 -3.93
N GLY A 80 19.72 -2.77 -5.20
CA GLY A 80 18.32 -2.88 -5.63
C GLY A 80 17.70 -1.51 -5.94
N PRO A 81 16.40 -1.48 -6.30
CA PRO A 81 15.66 -0.21 -6.35
C PRO A 81 15.74 0.44 -4.97
N VAL A 82 15.88 1.77 -4.93
CA VAL A 82 15.57 2.52 -3.70
C VAL A 82 14.13 2.13 -3.34
N ASP A 83 13.90 1.60 -2.15
CA ASP A 83 12.58 1.11 -1.73
C ASP A 83 11.55 2.24 -1.79
N ILE A 84 10.86 2.32 -2.92
CA ILE A 84 9.67 3.13 -3.12
C ILE A 84 8.54 2.28 -2.55
N VAL A 85 8.30 2.38 -1.24
CA VAL A 85 7.09 1.82 -0.64
C VAL A 85 5.95 2.78 -0.98
N ARG A 86 5.40 2.67 -2.19
CA ARG A 86 4.05 3.18 -2.43
C ARG A 86 3.10 2.28 -1.68
N GLU A 87 2.63 2.73 -0.52
CA GLU A 87 1.68 1.98 0.32
C GLU A 87 0.39 1.63 -0.44
N ALA A 88 0.05 2.43 -1.46
CA ALA A 88 -1.02 2.14 -2.41
C ALA A 88 -0.76 2.78 -3.79
N VAL A 89 -1.40 2.20 -4.81
CA VAL A 89 -1.45 2.67 -6.20
C VAL A 89 -2.88 3.13 -6.52
N TYR A 90 -3.01 4.26 -7.22
CA TYR A 90 -4.31 4.87 -7.51
C TYR A 90 -4.67 4.71 -8.99
N PHE A 91 -5.89 4.27 -9.24
CA PHE A 91 -6.48 4.11 -10.57
C PHE A 91 -7.75 4.93 -10.68
N GLN A 92 -7.94 5.61 -11.81
CA GLN A 92 -9.13 6.44 -12.03
C GLN A 92 -10.34 5.64 -12.51
N ARG A 93 -10.11 4.44 -13.06
CA ARG A 93 -11.12 3.63 -13.74
C ARG A 93 -10.81 2.14 -13.57
N LEU A 94 -11.83 1.32 -13.76
CA LEU A 94 -11.71 -0.13 -13.86
C LEU A 94 -11.46 -0.53 -15.32
N ASP A 95 -10.26 -0.25 -15.82
CA ASP A 95 -9.88 -0.51 -17.21
C ASP A 95 -8.86 -1.65 -17.33
N GLY A 96 -8.35 -1.85 -18.55
CA GLY A 96 -7.40 -2.92 -18.85
C GLY A 96 -6.07 -2.77 -18.09
N GLU A 97 -5.64 -1.54 -17.78
CA GLU A 97 -4.38 -1.31 -17.05
C GLU A 97 -4.50 -1.81 -15.61
N LEU A 98 -5.59 -1.46 -14.93
CA LEU A 98 -5.86 -2.00 -13.59
C LEU A 98 -6.02 -3.52 -13.62
N GLN A 99 -6.71 -4.07 -14.63
CA GLN A 99 -6.85 -5.51 -14.77
C GLN A 99 -5.48 -6.20 -14.91
N GLU A 100 -4.62 -5.73 -15.81
CA GLU A 100 -3.27 -6.28 -16.01
C GLU A 100 -2.41 -6.16 -14.74
N PHE A 101 -2.55 -5.06 -14.00
CA PHE A 101 -1.88 -4.88 -12.72
C PHE A 101 -2.31 -5.91 -11.67
N LEU A 102 -3.62 -6.14 -11.53
CA LEU A 102 -4.18 -7.11 -10.59
C LEU A 102 -3.88 -8.56 -11.02
N ASP A 103 -3.96 -8.86 -12.32
CA ASP A 103 -3.56 -10.15 -12.89
C ASP A 103 -2.08 -10.43 -12.58
N GLY A 104 -1.21 -9.43 -12.77
CA GLY A 104 0.21 -9.54 -12.44
C GLY A 104 0.46 -9.83 -10.96
N ALA A 105 -0.19 -9.08 -10.06
CA ALA A 105 -0.07 -9.26 -8.62
C ALA A 105 -0.59 -10.64 -8.16
N TYR A 106 -1.73 -11.06 -8.69
CA TYR A 106 -2.33 -12.37 -8.43
C TYR A 106 -1.41 -13.52 -8.90
N MET A 107 -0.84 -13.43 -10.10
CA MET A 107 0.01 -14.47 -10.67
C MET A 107 1.32 -14.73 -9.89
N ILE A 108 1.81 -13.73 -9.16
CA ILE A 108 3.02 -13.85 -8.33
C ILE A 108 2.69 -14.07 -6.84
N GLY A 109 1.41 -14.22 -6.48
CA GLY A 109 0.96 -14.54 -5.13
C GLY A 109 1.01 -13.39 -4.13
N LEU A 110 0.88 -12.14 -4.59
CA LEU A 110 0.76 -11.00 -3.68
C LEU A 110 -0.67 -10.88 -3.15
N GLY A 111 -0.80 -10.51 -1.87
CA GLY A 111 -2.10 -10.14 -1.32
C GLY A 111 -2.57 -8.81 -1.89
N ILE A 112 -3.85 -8.70 -2.20
CA ILE A 112 -4.46 -7.49 -2.78
C ILE A 112 -5.49 -6.94 -1.81
N ARG A 113 -5.49 -5.62 -1.61
CA ARG A 113 -6.60 -4.87 -1.02
C ARG A 113 -6.92 -3.69 -1.90
N MET A 114 -8.15 -3.59 -2.35
CA MET A 114 -8.60 -2.54 -3.24
C MET A 114 -9.94 -1.99 -2.78
N TRP A 115 -10.16 -0.69 -2.90
CA TRP A 115 -11.43 -0.06 -2.53
C TRP A 115 -11.73 1.13 -3.41
N ASN A 116 -13.01 1.48 -3.50
CA ASN A 116 -13.43 2.71 -4.15
C ASN A 116 -13.50 3.87 -3.17
N GLU A 117 -13.18 5.06 -3.69
CA GLU A 117 -13.30 6.32 -2.97
C GLU A 117 -13.77 7.43 -3.92
N ARG A 118 -14.41 8.45 -3.34
CA ARG A 118 -14.88 9.61 -4.07
C ARG A 118 -13.80 10.68 -4.05
N ARG A 119 -13.32 11.02 -5.23
CA ARG A 119 -12.30 12.04 -5.48
C ARG A 119 -12.87 13.44 -5.33
N ARG A 120 -11.99 14.42 -5.17
CA ARG A 120 -12.37 15.85 -5.05
C ARG A 120 -13.18 16.40 -6.23
N ASP A 121 -12.98 15.86 -7.43
CA ASP A 121 -13.74 16.24 -8.64
C ASP A 121 -15.14 15.58 -8.69
N GLY A 122 -15.51 14.79 -7.69
CA GLY A 122 -16.76 14.03 -7.62
C GLY A 122 -16.71 12.70 -8.36
N GLY A 123 -15.60 12.38 -9.05
CA GLY A 123 -15.37 11.09 -9.68
C GLY A 123 -15.11 9.99 -8.64
N VAL A 124 -15.20 8.73 -9.09
CA VAL A 124 -14.82 7.57 -8.28
C VAL A 124 -13.41 7.13 -8.69
N GLY A 125 -12.52 7.01 -7.73
CA GLY A 125 -11.19 6.43 -7.87
C GLY A 125 -11.11 5.07 -7.17
N TRP A 126 -10.07 4.33 -7.49
CA TRP A 126 -9.76 3.03 -6.93
C TRP A 126 -8.36 3.03 -6.35
N VAL A 127 -8.25 2.68 -5.09
CA VAL A 127 -6.98 2.56 -4.37
C VAL A 127 -6.64 1.09 -4.28
N VAL A 128 -5.41 0.72 -4.60
CA VAL A 128 -4.91 -0.66 -4.56
C VAL A 128 -3.66 -0.72 -3.70
N GLN A 129 -3.73 -1.47 -2.61
CA GLN A 129 -2.63 -1.80 -1.73
C GLN A 129 -2.21 -3.25 -1.95
N LEU A 130 -0.94 -3.45 -2.31
CA LEU A 130 -0.33 -4.77 -2.37
C LEU A 130 0.22 -5.16 -1.01
N ARG A 131 0.15 -6.46 -0.70
CA ARG A 131 0.70 -7.08 0.51
C ARG A 131 1.70 -8.15 0.10
N SER A 132 2.68 -8.38 0.97
CA SER A 132 3.76 -9.33 0.76
C SER A 132 3.26 -10.75 0.46
N ASP A 133 2.10 -11.10 1.02
CA ASP A 133 1.46 -12.40 0.91
C ASP A 133 -0.07 -12.31 0.99
N GLU A 134 -0.71 -13.36 0.49
CA GLU A 134 -2.14 -13.61 0.71
C GLU A 134 -2.38 -14.13 2.12
N VAL A 135 -3.55 -13.80 2.69
CA VAL A 135 -3.93 -14.33 3.99
C VAL A 135 -4.56 -15.70 3.80
N SER A 136 -3.92 -16.75 4.33
CA SER A 136 -4.50 -18.10 4.36
C SER A 136 -5.72 -18.16 5.26
N VAL A 137 -6.80 -18.75 4.75
CA VAL A 137 -8.02 -19.03 5.52
C VAL A 137 -8.44 -20.50 5.43
N PRO A 138 -9.03 -21.05 6.51
CA PRO A 138 -9.60 -22.38 6.50
C PRO A 138 -10.73 -22.59 5.51
N ALA A 139 -10.95 -23.85 5.10
CA ALA A 139 -12.08 -24.28 4.30
C ALA A 139 -13.44 -23.88 4.91
N SER A 140 -13.52 -23.92 6.25
CA SER A 140 -14.72 -23.58 7.01
C SER A 140 -14.86 -22.09 7.35
N ALA A 141 -13.86 -21.27 7.05
CA ALA A 141 -13.86 -19.87 7.45
C ALA A 141 -14.69 -19.01 6.50
N GLU A 142 -15.21 -17.90 7.02
CA GLU A 142 -15.77 -16.88 6.16
C GLU A 142 -14.68 -16.30 5.26
N PRO A 143 -14.97 -15.97 3.99
CA PRO A 143 -13.98 -15.51 3.01
C PRO A 143 -13.62 -14.04 3.26
N ARG A 144 -13.22 -13.67 4.48
CA ARG A 144 -12.98 -12.29 4.90
C ARG A 144 -11.66 -12.17 5.65
N THR A 145 -10.64 -11.68 4.94
CA THR A 145 -9.29 -11.41 5.48
C THR A 145 -9.07 -9.93 5.79
N TRP A 146 -10.06 -9.10 5.46
CA TRP A 146 -10.08 -7.67 5.71
C TRP A 146 -11.22 -7.30 6.65
N ALA A 147 -10.87 -6.75 7.82
CA ALA A 147 -11.83 -6.33 8.82
C ALA A 147 -12.87 -5.36 8.25
N LEU A 148 -14.15 -5.63 8.55
CA LEU A 148 -15.26 -4.78 8.12
C LEU A 148 -15.10 -3.38 8.73
N PRO A 149 -15.42 -2.32 7.96
CA PRO A 149 -15.39 -0.97 8.50
C PRO A 149 -16.46 -0.82 9.59
N ALA A 150 -16.08 -0.21 10.71
CA ALA A 150 -16.98 0.02 11.84
C ALA A 150 -18.25 0.78 11.39
N GLY A 151 -19.40 0.38 11.94
CA GLY A 151 -20.69 1.02 11.65
C GLY A 151 -21.20 0.84 10.22
N THR A 152 -20.54 0.02 9.39
CA THR A 152 -20.95 -0.24 8.00
C THR A 152 -21.61 -1.61 7.89
N ARG A 153 -22.84 -1.66 7.34
CA ARG A 153 -23.53 -2.92 7.09
C ARG A 153 -23.07 -3.52 5.75
N LEU A 154 -22.74 -4.80 5.76
CA LEU A 154 -22.46 -5.58 4.55
C LEU A 154 -23.79 -5.91 3.83
N LEU A 155 -23.88 -5.65 2.52
CA LEU A 155 -25.00 -6.07 1.68
C LEU A 155 -24.80 -7.48 1.14
N ASN A 156 -23.64 -7.70 0.51
CA ASN A 156 -23.26 -9.00 -0.02
C ASN A 156 -21.73 -9.14 -0.03
N THR A 157 -21.31 -10.40 -0.14
CA THR A 157 -19.94 -10.78 -0.45
C THR A 157 -20.02 -11.71 -1.66
N TRP A 158 -19.29 -11.39 -2.72
CA TRP A 158 -19.07 -12.28 -3.85
C TRP A 158 -17.65 -12.85 -3.77
N THR A 159 -17.44 -14.09 -4.22
CA THR A 159 -16.12 -14.72 -4.30
C THR A 159 -15.89 -15.31 -5.68
N SER A 160 -14.63 -15.44 -6.11
CA SER A 160 -14.31 -16.05 -7.40
C SER A 160 -14.65 -17.55 -7.50
N GLN A 161 -15.07 -18.18 -6.40
CA GLN A 161 -15.70 -19.51 -6.42
C GLN A 161 -17.08 -19.50 -7.08
N GLU A 162 -17.73 -18.34 -7.17
CA GLU A 162 -18.98 -18.15 -7.92
C GLU A 162 -18.67 -17.62 -9.33
N PRO A 163 -18.58 -18.48 -10.36
CA PRO A 163 -18.09 -18.08 -11.67
C PRO A 163 -19.07 -17.09 -12.32
N LEU A 164 -18.53 -16.03 -12.91
CA LEU A 164 -19.30 -15.03 -13.63
C LEU A 164 -19.13 -15.22 -15.15
N GLY A 165 -19.85 -16.18 -15.72
CA GLY A 165 -19.69 -16.57 -17.12
C GLY A 165 -18.31 -17.17 -17.40
N ASP A 166 -17.72 -16.84 -18.56
CA ASP A 166 -16.39 -17.31 -18.99
C ASP A 166 -15.25 -16.36 -18.56
N LEU A 167 -15.50 -15.51 -17.55
CA LEU A 167 -14.52 -14.53 -17.08
C LEU A 167 -13.55 -15.17 -16.09
N GLY A 168 -12.27 -14.77 -16.19
CA GLY A 168 -11.27 -15.07 -15.16
C GLY A 168 -11.56 -14.35 -13.83
N PRO A 169 -10.92 -14.77 -12.72
CA PRO A 169 -11.24 -14.30 -11.37
C PRO A 169 -11.09 -12.78 -11.21
N VAL A 170 -10.00 -12.21 -11.74
CA VAL A 170 -9.77 -10.75 -11.71
C VAL A 170 -10.87 -10.00 -12.44
N ARG A 171 -11.17 -10.40 -13.68
CA ARG A 171 -12.18 -9.71 -14.49
C ARG A 171 -13.58 -9.82 -13.88
N ALA A 172 -13.92 -10.98 -13.33
CA ALA A 172 -15.18 -11.19 -12.62
C ALA A 172 -15.29 -10.28 -11.38
N ALA A 173 -14.23 -10.19 -10.57
CA ALA A 173 -14.19 -9.30 -9.41
C ALA A 173 -14.39 -7.83 -9.81
N LEU A 174 -13.72 -7.38 -10.87
CA LEU A 174 -13.84 -6.03 -11.40
C LEU A 174 -15.26 -5.72 -11.89
N VAL A 175 -15.94 -6.67 -12.54
CA VAL A 175 -17.33 -6.49 -13.00
C VAL A 175 -18.30 -6.32 -11.82
N VAL A 176 -18.17 -7.14 -10.78
CA VAL A 176 -18.99 -7.01 -9.57
C VAL A 176 -18.73 -5.66 -8.88
N ALA A 177 -17.45 -5.29 -8.77
CA ALA A 177 -17.03 -4.03 -8.17
C ALA A 177 -17.54 -2.81 -8.96
N GLU A 178 -17.49 -2.87 -10.28
CA GLU A 178 -17.99 -1.83 -11.19
C GLU A 178 -19.49 -1.63 -11.03
N ALA A 179 -20.28 -2.72 -11.04
CA ALA A 179 -21.72 -2.66 -10.92
C ALA A 179 -22.14 -2.01 -9.58
N ALA A 180 -21.59 -2.50 -8.46
CA ALA A 180 -21.88 -1.96 -7.14
C ALA A 180 -21.42 -0.49 -6.98
N SER A 181 -20.24 -0.15 -7.52
CA SER A 181 -19.76 1.23 -7.50
C SER A 181 -20.62 2.16 -8.37
N GLY A 182 -21.17 1.66 -9.48
CA GLY A 182 -22.11 2.39 -10.34
C GLY A 182 -23.43 2.73 -9.63
N GLU A 183 -23.82 1.91 -8.65
CA GLU A 183 -24.94 2.19 -7.74
C GLU A 183 -24.59 3.14 -6.58
N GLY A 184 -23.36 3.67 -6.57
CA GLY A 184 -22.88 4.58 -5.53
C GLY A 184 -22.56 3.90 -4.20
N ARG A 185 -22.32 2.57 -4.22
CA ARG A 185 -22.01 1.79 -3.03
C ARG A 185 -20.52 1.74 -2.77
N ARG A 186 -20.16 1.72 -1.48
CA ARG A 186 -18.81 1.37 -1.04
C ARG A 186 -18.53 -0.09 -1.38
N VAL A 187 -17.38 -0.32 -1.98
CA VAL A 187 -16.89 -1.63 -2.41
C VAL A 187 -15.48 -1.84 -1.88
N ARG A 188 -15.18 -3.07 -1.47
CA ARG A 188 -13.83 -3.54 -1.23
C ARG A 188 -13.59 -4.82 -2.01
N VAL A 189 -12.39 -4.95 -2.54
CA VAL A 189 -11.89 -6.15 -3.21
C VAL A 189 -10.66 -6.59 -2.44
N HIS A 190 -10.54 -7.87 -2.14
CA HIS A 190 -9.34 -8.43 -1.53
C HIS A 190 -9.09 -9.85 -1.98
N THR A 191 -7.85 -10.33 -1.80
CA THR A 191 -7.52 -11.72 -2.02
C THR A 191 -7.33 -12.49 -0.72
N LEU A 192 -7.56 -13.79 -0.81
CA LEU A 192 -7.28 -14.76 0.24
C LEU A 192 -6.75 -16.04 -0.39
N LEU A 193 -6.01 -16.82 0.40
CA LEU A 193 -5.61 -18.16 0.03
C LEU A 193 -6.53 -19.15 0.75
N HIS A 194 -7.52 -19.68 0.04
CA HIS A 194 -8.51 -20.58 0.61
C HIS A 194 -7.94 -22.01 0.65
N SER A 195 -7.73 -22.55 1.85
CA SER A 195 -7.25 -23.91 1.98
C SER A 195 -8.38 -24.92 1.75
N ASP A 196 -8.05 -26.06 1.13
CA ASP A 196 -8.99 -27.15 0.91
C ASP A 196 -9.32 -27.93 2.20
N ARG A 197 -8.59 -27.70 3.29
CA ARG A 197 -8.73 -28.46 4.56
C ARG A 197 -8.55 -27.57 5.78
N ASP A 198 -9.32 -27.86 6.83
CA ASP A 198 -9.23 -27.18 8.14
C ASP A 198 -7.99 -27.55 8.98
N THR A 199 -7.07 -28.37 8.47
CA THR A 199 -6.00 -28.99 9.29
C THR A 199 -4.58 -28.66 8.85
N ASP A 200 -4.37 -28.05 7.68
CA ASP A 200 -3.04 -27.65 7.18
C ASP A 200 -3.18 -26.39 6.28
N PHE A 201 -2.97 -25.18 6.83
CA PHE A 201 -3.20 -23.91 6.10
C PHE A 201 -1.95 -23.28 5.47
N GLU A 202 -0.78 -23.90 5.65
CA GLU A 202 0.48 -23.38 5.12
C GLU A 202 0.65 -23.79 3.65
N GLY A 203 0.44 -22.83 2.74
CA GLY A 203 0.89 -22.90 1.35
C GLY A 203 0.09 -23.79 0.38
N ASN A 204 -0.93 -24.52 0.86
CA ASN A 204 -1.80 -25.35 0.02
C ASN A 204 -3.22 -24.78 0.03
N GLY A 205 -3.53 -23.92 -0.94
CA GLY A 205 -4.85 -23.34 -1.13
C GLY A 205 -5.05 -22.79 -2.52
N THR A 206 -6.29 -22.45 -2.83
CA THR A 206 -6.67 -21.74 -4.06
C THR A 206 -6.75 -20.26 -3.75
N SER A 207 -6.02 -19.44 -4.50
CA SER A 207 -6.15 -17.99 -4.39
C SER A 207 -7.51 -17.56 -4.91
N GLU A 208 -8.21 -16.73 -4.15
CA GLU A 208 -9.55 -16.27 -4.47
C GLU A 208 -9.65 -14.75 -4.36
N PHE A 209 -10.43 -14.16 -5.27
CA PHE A 209 -10.90 -12.79 -5.12
C PHE A 209 -12.19 -12.77 -4.33
N VAL A 210 -12.30 -11.79 -3.44
CA VAL A 210 -13.49 -11.50 -2.66
C VAL A 210 -13.88 -10.06 -2.91
N VAL A 211 -15.16 -9.83 -3.18
CA VAL A 211 -15.75 -8.50 -3.34
C VAL A 211 -16.84 -8.29 -2.30
N ASP A 212 -16.58 -7.40 -1.35
CA ASP A 212 -17.54 -6.98 -0.33
C ASP A 212 -18.24 -5.70 -0.76
N VAL A 213 -19.57 -5.75 -0.87
CA VAL A 213 -20.42 -4.57 -1.16
C VAL A 213 -21.15 -4.17 0.11
N PHE A 214 -21.08 -2.88 0.42
CA PHE A 214 -21.63 -2.33 1.66
C PHE A 214 -22.88 -1.50 1.42
N ASP A 215 -23.78 -1.49 2.40
CA ASP A 215 -24.94 -0.60 2.47
C ASP A 215 -24.51 0.79 2.96
N ALA A 216 -23.55 1.38 2.25
CA ALA A 216 -22.98 2.67 2.58
C ALA A 216 -22.56 3.39 1.31
N PRO A 217 -22.58 4.74 1.32
CA PRO A 217 -22.05 5.52 0.21
C PRO A 217 -20.54 5.31 0.07
N ILE A 218 -20.04 5.54 -1.15
CA ILE A 218 -18.60 5.61 -1.42
C ILE A 218 -17.97 6.68 -0.52
N PRO A 219 -16.95 6.34 0.29
CA PRO A 219 -16.30 7.30 1.18
C PRO A 219 -15.61 8.39 0.38
N ALA A 220 -15.52 9.61 0.93
CA ALA A 220 -14.62 10.62 0.37
C ALA A 220 -13.16 10.17 0.53
N GLU A 221 -12.29 10.60 -0.37
CA GLU A 221 -10.84 10.44 -0.27
C GLU A 221 -10.36 10.89 1.14
N ASP A 222 -9.82 9.93 1.90
CA ASP A 222 -9.28 10.19 3.24
C ASP A 222 -7.93 10.89 3.05
N LEU A 223 -7.92 12.20 3.25
CA LEU A 223 -6.69 12.96 3.42
C LEU A 223 -6.19 12.61 4.81
N GLY A 224 -5.14 11.81 4.94
CA GLY A 224 -4.44 11.71 6.21
C GLY A 224 -4.05 13.12 6.68
N GLU A 225 -4.80 13.68 7.62
CA GLU A 225 -4.45 14.88 8.39
C GLU A 225 -3.47 14.54 9.50
#